data_AF-X1NYD1-F1
#
_entry.id   AF-X1NYD1-F1
#
_cell.length_a   1.000
_cell.length_b   1.000
_cell.length_c   1.000
_cell.angle_alpha   90.00
_cell.angle_beta   90.00
_cell.angle_gamma   90.00
#
_symmetry.space_group_name_H-M   'P 1'
#
loop_
_entity.id
_entity.type
_entity.pdbx_description
1 polymer ?
#
loop_
_entity_poly.entity_id
_entity_poly.type
_entity_poly.pdbx_seq_one_letter_code
_entity_poly.pdbx_strand_id
1 'polypeptide(L)'
;YLFKDAKAIVSQREIGIDVKDFEEALMYLMRQDPDIVFIGEMRDAKTVSAGMRAVETGHLVFGTMHSANAAQCVHRLLDLFPQNERDLVRQTLSLAIKAVVSQVLVPCLKEGVDRIPAVEILIANAAVRKLISEGREVDLSSVIRSSQQEGMQDLTYNLCELVNDGSIDPKDAYKHAPNTDELKMALKGIRTTASGIL
;
A
#
# COMPACT_ATOMS: atom_id res chain seq x y z
N TYR A 1 -17.90 12.56 -3.76
CA TYR A 1 -18.41 11.58 -4.74
C TYR A 1 -19.29 10.59 -3.98
N LEU A 2 -20.47 10.24 -4.51
CA LEU A 2 -21.41 9.34 -3.83
C LEU A 2 -21.48 8.01 -4.59
N PHE A 3 -21.14 6.93 -3.91
CA PHE A 3 -21.30 5.57 -4.39
C PHE A 3 -22.77 5.18 -4.33
N LYS A 4 -23.21 4.51 -5.39
CA LYS A 4 -24.57 3.99 -5.48
C LYS A 4 -24.54 2.48 -5.31
N ASP A 5 -25.56 1.97 -4.63
CA ASP A 5 -25.76 0.54 -4.48
C ASP A 5 -25.89 -0.14 -5.84
N ALA A 6 -25.32 -1.34 -5.94
CA ALA A 6 -25.42 -2.17 -7.14
C ALA A 6 -25.55 -3.65 -6.75
N LYS A 7 -24.44 -4.27 -6.34
CA LYS A 7 -24.41 -5.65 -5.81
C LYS A 7 -24.17 -5.72 -4.30
N ALA A 8 -23.84 -4.58 -3.71
CA ALA A 8 -23.64 -4.39 -2.27
C ALA A 8 -24.35 -3.10 -1.86
N ILE A 9 -24.68 -3.01 -0.57
CA ILE A 9 -25.18 -1.81 0.07
C ILE A 9 -23.97 -0.97 0.49
N VAL A 10 -23.93 0.31 0.10
CA VAL A 10 -22.82 1.20 0.40
C VAL A 10 -23.28 2.28 1.38
N SER A 11 -22.80 2.17 2.62
CA SER A 11 -22.99 3.19 3.65
C SER A 11 -21.75 4.10 3.71
N GLN A 12 -21.93 5.40 3.41
CA GLN A 12 -20.87 6.40 3.48
C GLN A 12 -21.11 7.34 4.65
N ARG A 13 -20.06 7.62 5.40
CA ARG A 13 -20.08 8.54 6.54
C ARG A 13 -18.94 9.54 6.44
N GLU A 14 -19.29 10.81 6.42
CA GLU A 14 -18.36 11.93 6.43
C GLU A 14 -18.11 12.43 7.87
N ILE A 15 -16.84 12.56 8.22
CA ILE A 15 -16.40 13.06 9.52
C ILE A 15 -16.77 14.54 9.65
N GLY A 16 -17.40 14.92 10.75
CA GLY A 16 -17.89 16.27 11.02
C GLY A 16 -19.30 16.54 10.48
N ILE A 17 -19.86 15.63 9.67
CA ILE A 17 -21.23 15.74 9.15
C ILE A 17 -22.10 14.60 9.69
N ASP A 18 -21.75 13.35 9.37
CA ASP A 18 -22.55 12.17 9.75
C ASP A 18 -22.11 11.57 11.10
N VAL A 19 -20.84 11.76 11.45
CA VAL A 19 -20.17 11.22 12.64
C VAL A 19 -19.15 12.23 13.14
N LYS A 20 -18.91 12.30 14.45
CA LYS A 20 -17.99 13.30 15.02
C LYS A 20 -16.54 13.07 14.62
N ASP A 21 -16.08 11.81 14.73
CA ASP A 21 -14.70 11.40 14.51
C ASP A 21 -14.61 9.91 14.13
N PHE A 22 -13.40 9.45 13.81
CA PHE A 22 -13.16 8.07 13.38
C PHE A 22 -13.41 7.06 14.49
N GLU A 23 -13.19 7.44 15.76
CA GLU A 23 -13.38 6.56 16.91
C GLU A 23 -14.88 6.23 17.06
N GLU A 24 -15.73 7.26 17.00
CA GLU A 24 -17.18 7.09 17.00
C GLU A 24 -17.66 6.31 15.76
N ALA A 25 -17.15 6.66 14.57
CA ALA A 25 -17.52 5.98 13.33
C ALA A 25 -17.25 4.47 13.40
N LEU A 26 -16.06 4.08 13.85
CA LEU A 26 -15.62 2.69 13.92
C LEU A 26 -16.36 1.90 15.01
N MET A 27 -16.70 2.53 16.13
CA MET A 27 -17.54 1.90 17.17
C MET A 27 -18.93 1.52 16.64
N TYR A 28 -19.58 2.40 15.89
CA TYR A 28 -20.89 2.09 15.33
C TYR A 28 -20.81 1.11 14.17
N LEU A 29 -19.77 1.23 13.35
CA LEU A 29 -19.59 0.40 12.16
C LEU A 29 -19.51 -1.10 12.53
N MET A 30 -18.86 -1.47 13.64
CA MET A 30 -18.82 -2.86 14.12
C MET A 30 -20.19 -3.43 14.56
N ARG A 31 -21.22 -2.58 14.72
CA ARG A 31 -22.59 -3.01 15.05
C ARG A 31 -23.54 -2.96 13.84
N GLN A 32 -23.01 -2.62 12.67
CA GLN A 32 -23.77 -2.50 11.42
C GLN A 32 -23.59 -3.70 10.49
N ASP A 33 -22.98 -4.79 11.00
CA ASP A 33 -22.75 -6.03 10.26
C ASP A 33 -22.07 -5.79 8.89
N PRO A 34 -20.96 -5.02 8.82
CA PRO A 34 -20.30 -4.76 7.56
C PRO A 34 -19.57 -6.01 7.07
N ASP A 35 -19.35 -6.14 5.76
CA ASP A 35 -18.39 -7.10 5.20
C ASP A 35 -17.04 -6.43 4.91
N ILE A 36 -17.10 -5.18 4.45
CA ILE A 36 -15.96 -4.39 3.96
C ILE A 36 -15.98 -3.01 4.64
N VAL A 37 -14.83 -2.58 5.11
CA VAL A 37 -14.62 -1.29 5.75
C VAL A 37 -13.62 -0.48 4.93
N PHE A 38 -13.99 0.73 4.54
CA PHE A 38 -13.05 1.68 3.93
C PHE A 38 -12.77 2.81 4.92
N ILE A 39 -11.55 2.87 5.41
CA ILE A 39 -11.05 3.94 6.26
C ILE A 39 -10.30 4.92 5.36
N GLY A 40 -10.79 6.17 5.29
CA GLY A 40 -10.22 7.20 4.41
C GLY A 40 -8.71 7.32 4.53
N GLU A 41 -8.20 7.94 5.60
CA GLU A 41 -6.76 8.08 5.85
C GLU A 41 -6.41 7.63 7.27
N MET A 42 -5.40 6.78 7.40
CA MET A 42 -4.91 6.28 8.68
C MET A 42 -3.85 7.22 9.26
N ARG A 43 -4.30 8.28 9.95
CA ARG A 43 -3.40 9.35 10.46
C ARG A 43 -2.82 9.10 11.84
N ASP A 44 -3.46 8.27 12.65
CA ASP A 44 -3.11 8.06 14.05
C ASP A 44 -3.25 6.59 14.46
N ALA A 45 -2.61 6.26 15.59
CA ALA A 45 -2.63 4.92 16.17
C ALA A 45 -4.06 4.41 16.44
N LYS A 46 -4.97 5.30 16.87
CA LYS A 46 -6.35 4.93 17.17
C LYS A 46 -7.08 4.41 15.93
N THR A 47 -6.95 5.11 14.81
CA THR A 47 -7.56 4.76 13.53
C THR A 47 -6.99 3.44 13.00
N VAL A 48 -5.67 3.24 13.08
CA VAL A 48 -5.02 1.98 12.68
C VAL A 48 -5.46 0.83 13.58
N SER A 49 -5.49 1.02 14.91
CA SER A 49 -5.95 -0.01 15.86
C SER A 49 -7.39 -0.44 15.61
N ALA A 50 -8.28 0.50 15.32
CA ALA A 50 -9.67 0.18 15.03
C ALA A 50 -9.81 -0.59 13.70
N GLY A 51 -9.01 -0.24 12.68
CA GLY A 51 -8.90 -1.04 11.46
C GLY A 51 -8.40 -2.46 11.72
N MET A 52 -7.35 -2.64 12.53
CA MET A 52 -6.83 -3.96 12.89
C MET A 52 -7.87 -4.83 13.62
N ARG A 53 -8.64 -4.25 14.56
CA ARG A 53 -9.74 -4.96 15.25
C ARG A 53 -10.85 -5.42 14.29
N ALA A 54 -11.17 -4.61 13.28
CA ALA A 54 -12.10 -5.01 12.24
C ALA A 54 -11.55 -6.19 11.42
N VAL A 55 -10.25 -6.18 11.08
CA VAL A 55 -9.61 -7.32 10.40
C VAL A 55 -9.64 -8.60 11.26
N GLU A 56 -9.34 -8.49 12.56
CA GLU A 56 -9.37 -9.63 13.49
C GLU A 56 -10.74 -10.30 13.60
N THR A 57 -11.81 -9.52 13.43
CA THR A 57 -13.19 -10.01 13.44
C THR A 57 -13.68 -10.54 12.08
N GLY A 58 -12.80 -10.57 11.07
CA GLY A 58 -13.05 -11.20 9.77
C GLY A 58 -13.38 -10.25 8.62
N HIS A 59 -13.36 -8.94 8.85
CA HIS A 59 -13.71 -7.93 7.86
C HIS A 59 -12.57 -7.61 6.89
N LEU A 60 -12.90 -7.27 5.65
CA LEU A 60 -11.93 -6.71 4.72
C LEU A 60 -11.80 -5.21 4.94
N VAL A 61 -10.61 -4.76 5.36
CA VAL A 61 -10.36 -3.34 5.62
C VAL A 61 -9.44 -2.75 4.56
N PHE A 62 -9.89 -1.66 3.95
CA PHE A 62 -9.10 -0.78 3.10
C PHE A 62 -8.71 0.47 3.89
N GLY A 63 -7.48 0.93 3.68
CA GLY A 63 -6.95 2.15 4.28
C GLY A 63 -6.05 2.88 3.30
N THR A 64 -5.94 4.20 3.44
CA THR A 64 -4.89 4.96 2.75
C THR A 64 -3.90 5.57 3.73
N MET A 65 -2.65 5.67 3.29
CA MET A 65 -1.58 6.33 4.00
C MET A 65 -0.66 7.01 2.99
N HIS A 66 -0.14 8.19 3.36
CA HIS A 66 0.87 8.85 2.55
C HIS A 66 2.24 8.20 2.78
N SER A 67 2.74 7.45 1.80
CA SER A 67 4.07 6.84 1.83
C SER A 67 4.64 6.76 0.42
N ALA A 68 5.96 6.81 0.28
CA ALA A 68 6.62 6.75 -1.03
C ALA A 68 6.58 5.34 -1.64
N ASN A 69 6.60 4.29 -0.81
CA ASN A 69 6.58 2.90 -1.24
C ASN A 69 5.97 1.99 -0.15
N ALA A 70 5.85 0.70 -0.44
CA ALA A 70 5.17 -0.29 0.39
C ALA A 70 5.94 -0.55 1.70
N ALA A 71 7.27 -0.64 1.64
CA ALA A 71 8.11 -0.79 2.83
C ALA A 71 7.92 0.39 3.81
N GLN A 72 7.95 1.62 3.27
CA GLN A 72 7.73 2.82 4.07
C GLN A 72 6.29 2.91 4.59
N CYS A 73 5.29 2.43 3.84
CA CYS A 73 3.90 2.35 4.32
C CYS A 73 3.81 1.51 5.60
N VAL A 74 4.38 0.30 5.59
CA VAL A 74 4.40 -0.59 6.76
C VAL A 74 5.16 0.07 7.91
N HIS A 75 6.33 0.66 7.65
CA HIS A 75 7.11 1.35 8.67
C HIS A 75 6.32 2.50 9.31
N ARG A 76 5.66 3.33 8.50
CA ARG A 76 4.85 4.46 8.98
C ARG A 76 3.65 4.02 9.80
N LEU A 77 2.99 2.92 9.44
CA LEU A 77 1.91 2.34 10.25
C LEU A 77 2.40 2.00 11.67
N LEU A 78 3.58 1.40 11.79
CA LEU A 78 4.19 1.06 13.08
C LEU A 78 4.66 2.30 13.85
N ASP A 79 5.17 3.31 13.15
CA ASP A 79 5.71 4.52 13.77
C ASP A 79 4.65 5.40 14.46
N LEU A 80 3.38 5.23 14.12
CA LEU A 80 2.26 5.88 14.81
C LEU A 80 2.13 5.43 16.27
N PHE A 81 2.71 4.28 16.64
CA PHE A 81 2.59 3.69 17.97
C PHE A 81 3.79 4.01 18.87
N PRO A 82 3.57 4.14 20.20
CA PRO A 82 4.64 4.22 21.20
C PRO A 82 5.58 3.01 21.15
N GLN A 83 6.87 3.21 21.44
CA GLN A 83 7.90 2.16 21.35
C GLN A 83 7.55 0.88 22.14
N ASN A 84 6.92 1.02 23.30
CA ASN A 84 6.52 -0.09 24.16
C ASN A 84 5.36 -0.93 23.59
N GLU A 85 4.62 -0.43 22.59
CA GLU A 85 3.50 -1.12 21.94
C GLU A 85 3.86 -1.66 20.55
N ARG A 86 4.92 -1.14 19.93
CA ARG A 86 5.29 -1.43 18.53
C ARG A 86 5.47 -2.91 18.24
N ASP A 87 6.09 -3.66 19.14
CA ASP A 87 6.34 -5.09 18.91
C ASP A 87 5.02 -5.88 18.84
N LEU A 88 4.07 -5.58 19.73
CA LEU A 88 2.75 -6.22 19.72
C LEU A 88 1.95 -5.84 18.46
N VAL A 89 1.96 -4.56 18.10
CA VAL A 89 1.30 -4.05 16.90
C VAL A 89 1.91 -4.69 15.65
N ARG A 90 3.23 -4.84 15.60
CA ARG A 90 3.95 -5.49 14.51
C ARG A 90 3.52 -6.93 14.31
N GLN A 91 3.41 -7.72 15.39
CA GLN A 91 2.93 -9.09 15.29
C GLN A 91 1.50 -9.14 14.70
N THR A 92 0.63 -8.28 15.21
CA THR A 92 -0.76 -8.16 14.74
C THR A 92 -0.83 -7.74 13.27
N LEU A 93 -0.08 -6.71 12.89
CA LEU A 93 0.00 -6.19 11.53
C LEU A 93 0.52 -7.24 10.55
N SER A 94 1.54 -8.02 10.95
CA SER A 94 2.09 -9.10 10.13
C SER A 94 1.05 -10.16 9.75
N LEU A 95 0.02 -10.36 10.58
CA LEU A 95 -1.06 -11.31 10.33
C LEU A 95 -2.23 -10.64 9.58
N ALA A 96 -2.56 -9.40 9.94
CA ALA A 96 -3.67 -8.64 9.38
C ALA A 96 -3.42 -8.21 7.93
N ILE A 97 -2.20 -7.78 7.59
CA ILE A 97 -1.89 -7.20 6.29
C ILE A 97 -2.07 -8.23 5.14
N LYS A 98 -2.68 -7.77 4.04
CA LYS A 98 -2.92 -8.56 2.83
C LYS A 98 -2.10 -8.06 1.65
N ALA A 99 -2.12 -6.77 1.41
CA ALA A 99 -1.35 -6.14 0.37
C ALA A 99 -1.11 -4.66 0.68
N VAL A 100 -0.09 -4.07 0.06
CA VAL A 100 0.12 -2.63 -0.02
C VAL A 100 0.28 -2.26 -1.48
N VAL A 101 -0.47 -1.25 -1.93
CA VAL A 101 -0.39 -0.71 -3.28
C VAL A 101 0.07 0.74 -3.19
N SER A 102 1.30 1.00 -3.64
CA SER A 102 1.85 2.36 -3.70
C SER A 102 1.73 2.89 -5.11
N GLN A 103 1.25 4.12 -5.26
CA GLN A 103 0.95 4.71 -6.57
C GLN A 103 1.55 6.09 -6.71
N VAL A 104 2.06 6.40 -7.90
CA VAL A 104 2.43 7.75 -8.31
C VAL A 104 1.89 8.03 -9.70
N LEU A 105 1.26 9.19 -9.89
CA LEU A 105 0.70 9.59 -11.18
C LEU A 105 1.76 10.32 -12.01
N VAL A 106 2.03 9.79 -13.20
CA VAL A 106 3.03 10.31 -14.14
C VAL A 106 2.30 10.87 -15.38
N PRO A 107 2.75 11.99 -15.98
CA PRO A 107 2.21 12.46 -17.25
C PRO A 107 2.22 11.35 -18.31
N CYS A 108 1.08 11.16 -18.99
CA CYS A 108 0.97 10.14 -20.02
C CYS A 108 1.11 10.76 -21.42
N LEU A 109 1.77 10.02 -22.32
CA LEU A 109 1.98 10.41 -23.71
C LEU A 109 0.86 9.88 -24.65
N LYS A 110 -0.01 8.99 -24.16
CA LYS A 110 -1.12 8.43 -24.95
C LYS A 110 -2.26 9.44 -25.05
N GLU A 111 -2.83 9.58 -26.25
CA GLU A 111 -3.91 10.54 -26.53
C GLU A 111 -5.15 10.26 -25.65
N GLY A 112 -5.75 11.32 -25.10
CA GLY A 112 -6.94 11.24 -24.26
C GLY A 112 -6.68 10.76 -22.81
N VAL A 113 -5.41 10.55 -22.43
CA VAL A 113 -5.04 10.17 -21.06
C VAL A 113 -4.05 11.19 -20.50
N ASP A 114 -4.48 11.99 -19.51
CA ASP A 114 -3.61 13.03 -18.93
C ASP A 114 -2.47 12.45 -18.08
N ARG A 115 -2.78 11.43 -17.26
CA ARG A 115 -1.85 10.79 -16.34
C ARG A 115 -2.10 9.30 -16.24
N ILE A 116 -1.04 8.55 -16.03
CA ILE A 116 -1.06 7.09 -15.80
C ILE A 116 -0.42 6.77 -14.46
N PRO A 117 -0.95 5.82 -13.66
CA PRO A 117 -0.30 5.41 -12.43
C PRO A 117 0.89 4.50 -12.72
N ALA A 118 2.04 4.85 -12.17
CA ALA A 118 3.11 3.89 -11.90
C ALA A 118 2.88 3.28 -10.52
N VAL A 119 2.95 1.95 -10.42
CA VAL A 119 2.45 1.19 -9.27
C VAL A 119 3.50 0.22 -8.73
N GLU A 120 3.62 0.19 -7.41
CA GLU A 120 4.28 -0.85 -6.64
C GLU A 120 3.24 -1.68 -5.90
N ILE A 121 3.39 -3.01 -5.89
CA ILE A 121 2.48 -3.94 -5.23
C ILE A 121 3.28 -4.89 -4.35
N LEU A 122 3.04 -4.83 -3.05
CA LEU A 122 3.48 -5.81 -2.05
C LEU A 122 2.31 -6.71 -1.70
N ILE A 123 2.48 -8.03 -1.76
CA ILE A 123 1.50 -9.02 -1.29
C ILE A 123 2.06 -9.72 -0.05
N ALA A 124 1.25 -9.87 0.99
CA ALA A 124 1.69 -10.40 2.28
C ALA A 124 1.82 -11.94 2.28
N ASN A 125 2.84 -12.46 1.60
CA ASN A 125 3.26 -13.87 1.64
C ASN A 125 4.07 -14.20 2.92
N ALA A 126 4.50 -15.45 3.07
CA ALA A 126 5.22 -15.90 4.27
C ALA A 126 6.51 -15.10 4.54
N ALA A 127 7.27 -14.76 3.50
CA ALA A 127 8.50 -13.98 3.62
C ALA A 127 8.23 -12.55 4.09
N VAL A 128 7.23 -11.89 3.49
CA VAL A 128 6.78 -10.55 3.90
C VAL A 128 6.34 -10.53 5.36
N ARG A 129 5.51 -11.49 5.77
CA ARG A 129 5.03 -11.58 7.16
C ARG A 129 6.18 -11.78 8.14
N LYS A 130 7.15 -12.64 7.80
CA LYS A 130 8.36 -12.84 8.60
C LYS A 130 9.16 -11.55 8.75
N LEU A 131 9.46 -10.85 7.64
CA LEU A 131 10.22 -9.60 7.69
C LEU A 131 9.51 -8.51 8.50
N ILE A 132 8.18 -8.40 8.37
CA ILE A 132 7.40 -7.48 9.23
C ILE A 132 7.56 -7.90 10.68
N SER A 133 7.35 -9.18 11.03
CA SER A 133 7.45 -9.67 12.42
C SER A 133 8.83 -9.48 13.07
N GLU A 134 9.90 -9.47 12.25
CA GLU A 134 11.29 -9.29 12.67
C GLU A 134 11.75 -7.82 12.70
N GLY A 135 10.90 -6.86 12.29
CA GLY A 135 11.28 -5.45 12.22
C GLY A 135 12.24 -5.12 11.09
N ARG A 136 12.16 -5.87 9.99
CA ARG A 136 13.03 -5.77 8.81
C ARG A 136 12.28 -5.20 7.61
N GLU A 137 11.47 -4.16 7.83
CA GLU A 137 10.61 -3.60 6.77
C GLU A 137 11.42 -3.07 5.57
N VAL A 138 12.66 -2.65 5.77
CA VAL A 138 13.59 -2.21 4.71
C VAL A 138 13.87 -3.31 3.67
N ASP A 139 13.83 -4.58 4.09
CA ASP A 139 14.13 -5.73 3.22
C ASP A 139 12.91 -6.14 2.37
N LEU A 140 11.72 -5.58 2.63
CA LEU A 140 10.50 -5.88 1.86
C LEU A 140 10.66 -5.57 0.37
N SER A 141 11.42 -4.53 0.04
CA SER A 141 11.70 -4.14 -1.36
C SER A 141 12.38 -5.27 -2.13
N SER A 142 13.25 -6.04 -1.49
CA SER A 142 13.93 -7.19 -2.11
C SER A 142 12.95 -8.33 -2.38
N VAL A 143 12.00 -8.56 -1.47
CA VAL A 143 10.97 -9.59 -1.63
C VAL A 143 9.99 -9.23 -2.77
N ILE A 144 9.60 -7.97 -2.89
CA ILE A 144 8.77 -7.48 -4.01
C ILE A 144 9.45 -7.82 -5.35
N ARG A 145 10.75 -7.54 -5.46
CA ARG A 145 11.52 -7.80 -6.69
C ARG A 145 11.67 -9.28 -7.00
N SER A 146 11.86 -10.13 -6.00
CA SER A 146 12.06 -11.58 -6.21
C SER A 146 10.74 -12.35 -6.38
N SER A 147 9.60 -11.81 -5.95
CA SER A 147 8.31 -12.52 -5.88
C SER A 147 7.31 -12.06 -6.96
N GLN A 148 7.79 -11.63 -8.13
CA GLN A 148 6.92 -11.17 -9.23
C GLN A 148 5.92 -12.24 -9.70
N GLN A 149 6.29 -13.52 -9.62
CA GLN A 149 5.40 -14.63 -9.98
C GLN A 149 4.19 -14.77 -9.04
N GLU A 150 4.27 -14.21 -7.83
CA GLU A 150 3.16 -14.16 -6.86
C GLU A 150 2.24 -12.94 -7.09
N GLY A 151 2.48 -12.14 -8.14
CA GLY A 151 1.73 -10.93 -8.45
C GLY A 151 2.26 -9.66 -7.80
N MET A 152 3.46 -9.70 -7.20
CA MET A 152 4.14 -8.49 -6.72
C MET A 152 4.70 -7.67 -7.88
N GLN A 153 4.73 -6.35 -7.72
CA GLN A 153 5.24 -5.42 -8.73
C GLN A 153 6.20 -4.43 -8.06
N ASP A 154 7.42 -4.34 -8.56
CA ASP A 154 8.37 -3.31 -8.14
C ASP A 154 8.21 -2.05 -9.00
N LEU A 155 8.32 -0.88 -8.36
CA LEU A 155 8.07 0.40 -9.02
C LEU A 155 9.04 0.69 -10.16
N THR A 156 10.32 0.34 -10.00
CA THR A 156 11.34 0.54 -11.03
C THR A 156 11.03 -0.29 -12.27
N TYR A 157 10.59 -1.54 -12.09
CA TYR A 157 10.15 -2.38 -13.21
C TYR A 157 8.90 -1.83 -13.88
N ASN A 158 7.89 -1.39 -13.11
CA ASN A 158 6.67 -0.81 -13.70
C ASN A 158 6.97 0.48 -14.49
N LEU A 159 7.81 1.37 -13.97
CA LEU A 159 8.27 2.57 -14.68
C LEU A 159 9.01 2.20 -15.97
N CYS A 160 9.86 1.17 -15.93
CA CYS A 160 10.56 0.67 -17.12
C CYS A 160 9.58 0.17 -18.19
N GLU A 161 8.55 -0.59 -17.79
CA GLU A 161 7.49 -1.06 -18.71
C GLU A 161 6.73 0.10 -19.35
N LEU A 162 6.32 1.10 -18.56
CA LEU A 162 5.61 2.28 -19.03
C LEU A 162 6.46 3.16 -19.98
N VAL A 163 7.78 3.15 -19.83
CA VAL A 163 8.68 3.84 -20.77
C VAL A 163 8.82 3.03 -22.06
N ASN A 164 9.03 1.71 -21.95
CA ASN A 164 9.25 0.83 -23.09
C ASN A 164 8.01 0.69 -23.98
N ASP A 165 6.81 0.78 -23.41
CA ASP A 165 5.55 0.76 -24.16
C ASP A 165 5.15 2.15 -24.71
N GLY A 166 5.96 3.18 -24.45
CA GLY A 166 5.73 4.55 -24.90
C GLY A 166 4.63 5.30 -24.14
N SER A 167 4.18 4.81 -22.98
CA SER A 167 3.16 5.49 -22.16
C SER A 167 3.68 6.75 -21.48
N ILE A 168 4.96 6.81 -21.12
CA ILE A 168 5.55 7.94 -20.37
C ILE A 168 6.93 8.32 -20.93
N ASP A 169 7.33 9.58 -20.75
CA ASP A 169 8.68 10.04 -21.09
C ASP A 169 9.70 9.51 -20.06
N PRO A 170 10.87 8.97 -20.48
CA PRO A 170 11.93 8.56 -19.56
C PRO A 170 12.32 9.63 -18.53
N LYS A 171 12.28 10.92 -18.90
CA LYS A 171 12.60 12.04 -18.02
C LYS A 171 11.61 12.17 -16.87
N ASP A 172 10.34 11.87 -17.10
CA ASP A 172 9.33 11.87 -16.04
C ASP A 172 9.45 10.62 -15.17
N ALA A 173 9.76 9.47 -15.76
CA ALA A 173 10.05 8.25 -15.02
C ALA A 173 11.21 8.43 -14.01
N TYR A 174 12.30 9.11 -14.41
CA TYR A 174 13.44 9.37 -13.53
C TYR A 174 13.13 10.20 -12.28
N LYS A 175 12.10 11.06 -12.32
CA LYS A 175 11.67 11.87 -11.17
C LYS A 175 10.98 11.05 -10.10
N HIS A 176 10.43 9.91 -10.48
CA HIS A 176 9.61 9.05 -9.61
C HIS A 176 10.28 7.72 -9.25
N ALA A 177 11.42 7.40 -9.89
CA ALA A 177 12.18 6.20 -9.61
C ALA A 177 12.75 6.22 -8.18
N PRO A 178 12.58 5.13 -7.39
CA PRO A 178 13.26 5.00 -6.10
C PRO A 178 14.77 5.07 -6.22
N ASN A 179 15.32 4.55 -7.33
CA ASN A 179 16.71 4.68 -7.71
C ASN A 179 16.81 4.98 -9.21
N THR A 180 17.17 6.21 -9.55
CA THR A 180 17.28 6.67 -10.94
C THR A 180 18.33 5.88 -11.74
N ASP A 181 19.44 5.50 -11.13
CA ASP A 181 20.50 4.77 -11.84
C ASP A 181 20.11 3.32 -12.10
N GLU A 182 19.40 2.68 -11.17
CA GLU A 182 18.79 1.36 -11.39
C GLU A 182 17.79 1.40 -12.54
N LEU A 183 16.93 2.43 -12.62
CA LEU A 183 16.00 2.59 -13.74
C LEU A 183 16.74 2.77 -15.08
N LYS A 184 17.81 3.58 -15.12
CA LYS A 184 18.63 3.73 -16.34
C LYS A 184 19.25 2.41 -16.78
N MET A 185 19.69 1.58 -15.84
CA MET A 185 20.22 0.24 -16.13
C MET A 185 19.13 -0.69 -16.66
N ALA A 186 17.95 -0.69 -16.03
CA ALA A 186 16.79 -1.47 -16.45
C ALA A 186 16.33 -1.11 -17.87
N LEU A 187 16.29 0.18 -18.22
CA LEU A 187 15.96 0.66 -19.57
C LEU A 187 16.98 0.23 -20.64
N LYS A 188 18.21 -0.09 -20.24
CA LYS A 188 19.25 -0.68 -21.12
C LYS A 188 19.18 -2.21 -21.17
N GLY A 189 18.19 -2.83 -20.53
CA GLY A 189 18.04 -4.28 -20.44
C GLY A 189 18.92 -4.94 -19.36
N ILE A 190 19.59 -4.16 -18.51
CA ILE A 190 20.42 -4.69 -17.42
C ILE A 190 19.55 -4.81 -16.17
N ARG A 191 19.28 -6.05 -15.73
CA ARG A 191 18.52 -6.31 -14.50
C ARG A 191 19.47 -6.56 -13.33
N THR A 192 19.36 -5.73 -12.30
CA THR A 192 19.95 -5.97 -10.98
C THR A 192 19.19 -7.12 -10.32
N THR A 193 19.80 -8.30 -10.25
CA THR A 193 19.29 -9.36 -9.39
C THR A 193 19.53 -8.92 -7.94
N ALA A 194 18.46 -8.71 -7.17
CA ALA A 194 18.61 -8.57 -5.72
C ALA A 194 19.35 -9.82 -5.22
N SER A 195 20.51 -9.64 -4.58
CA SER A 195 21.20 -10.74 -3.90
C SER A 195 20.20 -11.41 -2.98
N GLY A 196 19.97 -12.71 -3.18
CA GLY A 196 19.00 -13.48 -2.42
C GLY A 196 19.30 -13.36 -0.94
N ILE A 197 18.42 -12.69 -0.20
CA ILE A 197 18.36 -12.81 1.25
C ILE A 197 17.42 -13.98 1.51
N LEU A 198 18.02 -15.18 1.59
CA LEU A 198 17.43 -16.34 2.27
C LEU A 198 17.81 -16.26 3.76
#